data_AF-A0A4V4HI64-F1
#
_entry.id   AF-A0A4V4HI64-F1
#
_cell.length_a   1.000
_cell.length_b   1.000
_cell.length_c   1.000
_cell.angle_alpha   90.00
_cell.angle_beta   90.00
_cell.angle_gamma   90.00
#
_symmetry.space_group_name_H-M   'P 1'
#
loop_
_entity.id
_entity.type
_entity.pdbx_description
1 polymer ?
#
loop_
_entity_poly.entity_id
_entity_poly.type
_entity_poly.pdbx_seq_one_letter_code
_entity_poly.pdbx_strand_id
1 'polypeptide(L)'
;MQQHHDPFTPSPHSLAFRANLAKLISPLKRVRPSVPFWKLGAHRVPTLWGLYRGLLRNAPSDNIRYRVEMMFRKNRYMTGPRQTKRELLKGYKWLNFFQAAQSGDSRKQAVLSRYDQFISMKIEKEHWKRLVRNEIEWQNRLRNRPILTGGFLQPTAHHPPLPRLKPQPKAISGMIIKRMRARERQFMRSEALGEMKDLIKEERFFEQMAPSSQRSQVYGGSAYYEWSQSAPLSQARQQIFETSNGVLTRMMRPFPPDLIDQVREARKNKIANRTKELKRERRGEVTARTLKRRRKGLPAHVWTKLSEKDRKEELIVQRSVSEVGYVGMLKKERGWKLSEPKEKVEGKVWSIEEGRWIGEEDDRALDKALGRIRRENERRRAMRDRTLGPVDDVEGCM
;
A
#
# COMPACT_ATOMS: atom_id res chain seq x y z
N MET A 1 -19.35 -54.43 55.47
CA MET A 1 -19.39 -53.26 54.58
C MET A 1 -19.36 -52.00 55.44
N GLN A 2 -18.17 -51.43 55.65
CA GLN A 2 -18.04 -50.18 56.39
C GLN A 2 -18.49 -49.04 55.46
N GLN A 3 -19.57 -48.37 55.83
CA GLN A 3 -20.02 -47.18 55.12
C GLN A 3 -18.99 -46.08 55.40
N HIS A 4 -18.23 -45.70 54.38
CA HIS A 4 -17.37 -44.51 54.42
C HIS A 4 -18.27 -43.29 54.63
N HIS A 5 -18.38 -42.84 55.88
CA HIS A 5 -18.94 -41.53 56.19
C HIS A 5 -17.95 -40.48 55.69
N ASP A 6 -18.31 -39.83 54.59
CA ASP A 6 -17.57 -38.70 54.05
C ASP A 6 -17.71 -37.53 55.06
N PRO A 7 -16.64 -37.10 55.76
CA PRO A 7 -16.71 -36.14 56.86
C PRO A 7 -17.18 -34.73 56.42
N PHE A 8 -17.43 -34.55 55.13
CA PHE A 8 -17.85 -33.29 54.51
C PHE A 8 -19.36 -33.20 54.23
N THR A 9 -20.16 -34.23 54.51
CA THR A 9 -21.62 -34.14 54.31
C THR A 9 -22.30 -33.33 55.42
N PRO A 10 -23.01 -32.23 55.10
CA PRO A 10 -23.68 -31.41 56.10
C PRO A 10 -24.84 -32.14 56.78
N SER A 11 -25.07 -31.86 58.07
CA SER A 11 -26.19 -32.46 58.82
C SER A 11 -27.56 -32.05 58.25
N PRO A 12 -28.58 -32.91 58.35
CA PRO A 12 -29.93 -32.60 57.85
C PRO A 12 -30.53 -31.33 58.51
N HIS A 13 -30.22 -31.07 59.77
CA HIS A 13 -30.63 -29.85 60.46
C HIS A 13 -29.97 -28.59 59.83
N SER A 14 -28.70 -28.69 59.44
CA SER A 14 -28.01 -27.60 58.74
C SER A 14 -28.66 -27.30 57.38
N LEU A 15 -29.07 -28.34 56.64
CA LEU A 15 -29.78 -28.19 55.37
C LEU A 15 -31.15 -27.50 55.54
N ALA A 16 -31.93 -27.90 56.56
CA ALA A 16 -33.23 -27.29 56.85
C ALA A 16 -33.09 -25.80 57.25
N PHE A 17 -32.09 -25.47 58.06
CA PHE A 17 -31.80 -24.08 58.44
C PHE A 17 -31.39 -23.23 57.22
N ARG A 18 -30.54 -23.76 56.34
CA ARG A 18 -30.16 -23.10 55.07
C ARG A 18 -31.38 -22.88 54.16
N ALA A 19 -32.31 -23.82 54.11
CA ALA A 19 -33.55 -23.69 53.33
C ALA A 19 -34.47 -22.58 53.87
N ASN A 20 -34.63 -22.50 55.20
CA ASN A 20 -35.42 -21.44 55.83
C ASN A 20 -34.81 -20.05 55.61
N LEU A 21 -33.49 -19.91 55.74
CA LEU A 21 -32.78 -18.67 55.39
C LEU A 21 -32.95 -18.32 53.91
N ALA A 22 -32.83 -19.30 53.01
CA ALA A 22 -33.03 -19.07 51.58
C ALA A 22 -34.44 -18.54 51.28
N LYS A 23 -35.48 -19.08 51.95
CA LYS A 23 -36.87 -18.63 51.79
C LYS A 23 -37.07 -17.19 52.27
N LEU A 24 -36.52 -16.82 53.43
CA LEU A 24 -36.58 -15.45 53.96
C LEU A 24 -35.82 -14.43 53.10
N ILE A 25 -34.66 -14.82 52.57
CA ILE A 25 -33.80 -13.93 51.79
C ILE A 25 -34.24 -13.84 50.31
N SER A 26 -34.84 -14.90 49.75
CA SER A 26 -35.25 -14.96 48.34
C SER A 26 -36.13 -13.78 47.85
N PRO A 27 -37.16 -13.29 48.58
CA PRO A 27 -37.94 -12.14 48.13
C PRO A 27 -37.17 -10.82 48.19
N LEU A 28 -36.16 -10.71 49.06
CA LEU A 28 -35.30 -9.54 49.19
C LEU A 28 -34.20 -9.50 48.13
N LYS A 29 -33.90 -10.65 47.50
CA LYS A 29 -32.95 -10.70 46.39
C LYS A 29 -33.54 -10.00 45.18
N ARG A 30 -32.85 -8.97 44.71
CA ARG A 30 -33.14 -8.33 43.43
C ARG A 30 -33.08 -9.36 42.30
N VAL A 31 -34.23 -9.85 41.87
CA VAL A 31 -34.34 -10.78 40.74
C VAL A 31 -33.92 -10.02 39.48
N ARG A 32 -32.72 -10.33 38.99
CA ARG A 32 -32.32 -9.92 37.64
C ARG A 32 -32.99 -10.91 36.69
N PRO A 33 -33.76 -10.46 35.69
CA PRO A 33 -34.28 -11.38 34.69
C PRO A 33 -33.10 -12.16 34.08
N SER A 34 -33.25 -13.48 33.96
CA SER A 34 -32.24 -14.34 33.32
C SER A 34 -31.98 -13.91 31.86
N VAL A 35 -32.93 -13.20 31.27
CA VAL A 35 -32.89 -12.71 29.90
C VAL A 35 -32.33 -11.28 29.89
N PRO A 36 -31.34 -10.97 29.03
CA PRO A 36 -30.85 -9.60 28.87
C PRO A 36 -31.98 -8.62 28.55
N PHE A 37 -31.92 -7.40 29.09
CA PHE A 37 -33.07 -6.49 29.05
C PHE A 37 -33.58 -6.17 27.62
N TRP A 38 -32.69 -6.15 26.61
CA TRP A 38 -33.07 -5.85 25.22
C TRP A 38 -33.92 -6.94 24.56
N LYS A 39 -33.91 -8.16 25.12
CA LYS A 39 -34.75 -9.29 24.70
C LYS A 39 -36.09 -9.32 25.42
N LEU A 40 -36.27 -8.56 26.51
CA LEU A 40 -37.54 -8.51 27.24
C LEU A 40 -38.63 -7.90 26.35
N GLY A 41 -39.84 -8.45 26.41
CA GLY A 41 -41.00 -7.92 25.68
C GLY A 41 -41.26 -6.45 26.01
N ALA A 42 -41.10 -6.07 27.28
CA ALA A 42 -41.21 -4.69 27.77
C ALA A 42 -40.27 -3.69 27.08
N HIS A 43 -39.15 -4.15 26.52
CA HIS A 43 -38.27 -3.33 25.68
C HIS A 43 -38.63 -3.50 24.20
N ARG A 44 -38.66 -4.74 23.71
CA ARG A 44 -38.75 -5.04 22.28
C ARG A 44 -40.04 -4.54 21.64
N VAL A 45 -41.17 -4.63 22.33
CA VAL A 45 -42.48 -4.19 21.81
C VAL A 45 -42.53 -2.66 21.65
N PRO A 46 -42.27 -1.83 22.69
CA PRO A 46 -42.22 -0.38 22.52
C PRO A 46 -41.15 0.09 21.53
N THR A 47 -40.01 -0.59 21.44
CA THR A 47 -38.92 -0.16 20.55
C THR A 47 -39.20 -0.50 19.09
N LEU A 48 -39.58 -1.73 18.77
CA LEU A 48 -39.75 -2.16 17.38
C LEU A 48 -41.14 -1.87 16.83
N TRP A 49 -42.19 -2.23 17.57
CA TRP A 49 -43.57 -2.16 17.10
C TRP A 49 -44.18 -0.77 17.29
N GLY A 50 -43.95 -0.17 18.46
CA GLY A 50 -44.41 1.20 18.74
C GLY A 50 -43.56 2.23 18.01
N LEU A 51 -42.31 2.36 18.43
CA LEU A 51 -41.47 3.48 18.02
C LEU A 51 -40.89 3.34 16.61
N TYR A 52 -40.11 2.28 16.33
CA TYR A 52 -39.38 2.16 15.06
C TYR A 52 -40.33 2.14 13.87
N ARG A 53 -41.34 1.28 13.87
CA ARG A 53 -42.33 1.21 12.80
C ARG A 53 -43.19 2.46 12.70
N GLY A 54 -43.59 3.04 13.84
CA GLY A 54 -44.30 4.32 13.85
C GLY A 54 -43.50 5.43 13.18
N LEU A 55 -42.20 5.53 13.48
CA LEU A 55 -41.31 6.52 12.87
C LEU A 55 -41.13 6.29 11.38
N LEU A 56 -40.99 5.03 10.91
CA LEU A 56 -40.83 4.74 9.48
C LEU A 56 -42.12 5.00 8.68
N ARG A 57 -43.29 4.71 9.27
CA ARG A 57 -44.59 4.93 8.65
C ARG A 57 -44.94 6.40 8.51
N ASN A 58 -44.64 7.19 9.55
CA ASN A 58 -44.97 8.63 9.60
C ASN A 58 -43.82 9.53 9.09
N ALA A 59 -42.70 8.96 8.62
CA ALA A 59 -41.60 9.74 8.04
C ALA A 59 -42.05 10.35 6.70
N PRO A 60 -41.92 11.67 6.49
CA PRO A 60 -42.43 12.34 5.29
C PRO A 60 -41.57 12.10 4.04
N SER A 61 -40.32 11.66 4.20
CA SER A 61 -39.37 11.42 3.11
C SER A 61 -38.50 10.18 3.34
N ASP A 62 -37.93 9.66 2.26
CA ASP A 62 -37.02 8.51 2.32
C ASP A 62 -35.69 8.84 2.99
N ASN A 63 -35.18 10.08 2.90
CA ASN A 63 -33.94 10.45 3.61
C ASN A 63 -34.14 10.46 5.12
N ILE A 64 -35.30 10.95 5.58
CA ILE A 64 -35.67 10.90 7.01
C ILE A 64 -35.83 9.45 7.46
N ARG A 65 -36.46 8.60 6.64
CA ARG A 65 -36.56 7.16 6.89
C ARG A 65 -35.19 6.51 7.02
N TYR A 66 -34.28 6.76 6.07
CA TYR A 66 -32.89 6.31 6.11
C TYR A 66 -32.17 6.80 7.38
N ARG A 67 -32.37 8.06 7.78
CA ARG A 67 -31.77 8.62 8.98
C ARG A 67 -32.27 7.91 10.25
N VAL A 68 -33.56 7.61 10.33
CA VAL A 68 -34.15 6.82 11.43
C VAL A 68 -33.51 5.44 11.47
N GLU A 69 -33.43 4.72 10.35
CA GLU A 69 -32.77 3.41 10.30
C GLU A 69 -31.32 3.47 10.79
N MET A 70 -30.56 4.45 10.33
CA MET A 70 -29.17 4.63 10.73
C MET A 70 -29.02 4.92 12.23
N MET A 71 -29.95 5.66 12.82
CA MET A 71 -29.98 5.89 14.28
C MET A 71 -30.20 4.58 15.05
N PHE A 72 -31.16 3.75 14.62
CA PHE A 72 -31.40 2.44 15.24
C PHE A 72 -30.22 1.48 15.04
N ARG A 73 -29.60 1.45 13.85
CA ARG A 73 -28.39 0.64 13.60
C ARG A 73 -27.22 1.07 14.49
N LYS A 74 -27.00 2.38 14.66
CA LYS A 74 -25.95 2.91 15.54
C LYS A 74 -26.18 2.51 17.00
N ASN A 75 -27.44 2.55 17.46
CA ASN A 75 -27.80 2.28 18.85
C ASN A 75 -28.09 0.79 19.13
N ARG A 76 -27.90 -0.13 18.17
CA ARG A 76 -28.23 -1.56 18.32
C ARG A 76 -27.45 -2.28 19.42
N TYR A 77 -26.29 -1.75 19.79
CA TYR A 77 -25.39 -2.32 20.80
C TYR A 77 -25.55 -1.66 22.18
N MET A 78 -26.56 -0.81 22.36
CA MET A 78 -26.81 -0.15 23.63
C MET A 78 -27.37 -1.15 24.63
N THR A 79 -26.57 -1.51 25.65
CA THR A 79 -26.93 -2.49 26.68
C THR A 79 -27.30 -1.87 28.03
N GLY A 80 -27.39 -0.54 28.11
CA GLY A 80 -27.79 0.16 29.34
C GLY A 80 -29.30 0.45 29.36
N PRO A 81 -30.10 -0.03 30.34
CA PRO A 81 -31.55 0.23 30.36
C PRO A 81 -31.88 1.71 30.56
N ARG A 82 -31.12 2.43 31.39
CA ARG A 82 -31.31 3.88 31.61
C ARG A 82 -31.02 4.70 30.34
N GLN A 83 -29.92 4.37 29.66
CA GLN A 83 -29.54 5.03 28.41
C GLN A 83 -30.56 4.74 27.31
N THR A 84 -31.00 3.48 27.22
CA THR A 84 -32.02 3.06 26.28
C THR A 84 -33.33 3.78 26.50
N LYS A 85 -33.81 3.89 27.75
CA LYS A 85 -35.00 4.67 28.07
C LYS A 85 -34.89 6.13 27.61
N ARG A 86 -33.74 6.79 27.83
CA ARG A 86 -33.50 8.18 27.38
C ARG A 86 -33.59 8.30 25.87
N GLU A 87 -32.99 7.38 25.12
CA GLU A 87 -33.03 7.40 23.65
C GLU A 87 -34.43 7.08 23.11
N LEU A 88 -35.17 6.15 23.73
CA LEU A 88 -36.56 5.86 23.37
C LEU A 88 -37.46 7.07 23.59
N LEU A 89 -37.31 7.78 24.72
CA LEU A 89 -38.07 9.01 24.98
C LEU A 89 -37.80 10.10 23.93
N LYS A 90 -36.54 10.26 23.50
CA LYS A 90 -36.21 11.16 22.38
C LYS A 90 -36.90 10.71 21.09
N GLY A 91 -36.89 9.41 20.80
CA GLY A 91 -37.57 8.86 19.64
C GLY A 91 -39.08 9.13 19.65
N TYR A 92 -39.76 8.95 20.78
CA TYR A 92 -41.20 9.24 20.88
C TYR A 92 -41.52 10.72 20.68
N LYS A 93 -40.63 11.63 21.14
CA LYS A 93 -40.76 13.06 20.81
C LYS A 93 -40.69 13.29 19.29
N TRP A 94 -39.81 12.58 18.58
CA TRP A 94 -39.74 12.65 17.11
C TRP A 94 -40.99 12.07 16.45
N LEU A 95 -41.52 10.96 16.98
CA LEU A 95 -42.75 10.34 16.47
C LEU A 95 -43.93 11.31 16.56
N ASN A 96 -44.12 11.96 17.71
CA ASN A 96 -45.17 12.95 17.89
C ASN A 96 -44.98 14.14 16.94
N PHE A 97 -43.73 14.55 16.70
CA PHE A 97 -43.41 15.62 15.75
C PHE A 97 -43.78 15.22 14.31
N PHE A 98 -43.49 13.98 13.91
CA PHE A 98 -43.84 13.44 12.59
C PHE A 98 -45.35 13.32 12.40
N GLN A 99 -46.06 12.80 13.40
CA GLN A 99 -47.53 12.71 13.38
C GLN A 99 -48.18 14.08 13.25
N ALA A 100 -47.71 15.08 14.00
CA ALA A 100 -48.25 16.43 13.91
C ALA A 100 -47.93 17.11 12.56
N ALA A 101 -46.77 16.83 11.95
CA ALA A 101 -46.50 17.29 10.59
C ALA A 101 -47.42 16.60 9.57
N GLN A 102 -47.70 15.30 9.75
CA GLN A 102 -48.61 14.53 8.91
C GLN A 102 -50.07 15.00 9.05
N SER A 103 -50.47 15.46 10.24
CA SER A 103 -51.80 16.04 10.48
C SER A 103 -51.98 17.46 9.94
N GLY A 104 -51.01 18.00 9.20
CA GLY A 104 -51.13 19.30 8.52
C GLY A 104 -50.49 20.51 9.21
N ASP A 105 -49.70 20.33 10.27
CA ASP A 105 -48.97 21.46 10.90
C ASP A 105 -47.86 21.99 9.97
N SER A 106 -48.14 23.13 9.32
CA SER A 106 -47.27 23.76 8.33
C SER A 106 -45.88 24.10 8.86
N ARG A 107 -45.77 24.52 10.13
CA ARG A 107 -44.48 24.84 10.76
C ARG A 107 -43.64 23.58 10.93
N LYS A 108 -44.24 22.48 11.40
CA LYS A 108 -43.51 21.21 11.57
C LYS A 108 -43.12 20.59 10.24
N GLN A 109 -43.99 20.68 9.23
CA GLN A 109 -43.67 20.29 7.85
C GLN A 109 -42.46 21.05 7.31
N ALA A 110 -42.45 22.38 7.42
CA ALA A 110 -41.32 23.20 6.96
C ALA A 110 -39.99 22.82 7.66
N VAL A 111 -40.04 22.51 8.96
CA VAL A 111 -38.86 22.02 9.70
C VAL A 111 -38.38 20.67 9.17
N LEU A 112 -39.30 19.73 8.88
CA LEU A 112 -38.92 18.42 8.32
C LEU A 112 -38.38 18.55 6.90
N SER A 113 -38.96 19.40 6.06
CA SER A 113 -38.46 19.66 4.69
C SER A 113 -37.03 20.22 4.71
N ARG A 114 -36.74 21.18 5.60
CA ARG A 114 -35.37 21.69 5.77
C ARG A 114 -34.41 20.61 6.29
N TYR A 115 -34.88 19.76 7.20
CA TYR A 115 -34.06 18.66 7.72
C TYR A 115 -33.80 17.58 6.67
N ASP A 116 -34.78 17.31 5.80
CA ASP A 116 -34.66 16.39 4.67
C ASP A 116 -33.55 16.84 3.72
N GLN A 117 -33.56 18.12 3.30
CA GLN A 117 -32.50 18.72 2.50
C GLN A 117 -31.12 18.60 3.17
N PHE A 118 -31.06 18.77 4.49
CA PHE A 118 -29.80 18.61 5.21
C PHE A 118 -29.33 17.14 5.26
N ILE A 119 -30.26 16.18 5.37
CA ILE A 119 -29.91 14.76 5.32
C ILE A 119 -29.47 14.38 3.91
N SER A 120 -30.16 14.82 2.85
CA SER A 120 -29.79 14.49 1.47
C SER A 120 -28.37 14.97 1.16
N MET A 121 -28.02 16.22 1.49
CA MET A 121 -26.65 16.75 1.37
C MET A 121 -25.63 15.91 2.16
N LYS A 122 -26.00 15.40 3.34
CA LYS A 122 -25.12 14.51 4.13
C LYS A 122 -24.93 13.14 3.50
N ILE A 123 -26.01 12.55 2.96
CA ILE A 123 -25.95 11.25 2.26
C ILE A 123 -25.04 11.39 1.04
N GLU A 124 -25.24 12.44 0.25
CA GLU A 124 -24.43 12.73 -0.92
C GLU A 124 -22.96 12.92 -0.54
N LYS A 125 -22.68 13.72 0.50
CA LYS A 125 -21.31 13.90 1.02
C LYS A 125 -20.66 12.58 1.45
N GLU A 126 -21.38 11.70 2.15
CA GLU A 126 -20.84 10.39 2.53
C GLU A 126 -20.69 9.44 1.34
N HIS A 127 -21.57 9.54 0.33
CA HIS A 127 -21.41 8.82 -0.93
C HIS A 127 -20.12 9.23 -1.64
N TRP A 128 -19.87 10.53 -1.81
CA TRP A 128 -18.64 11.05 -2.39
C TRP A 128 -17.41 10.65 -1.58
N LYS A 129 -17.44 10.76 -0.24
CA LYS A 129 -16.34 10.28 0.62
C LYS A 129 -16.05 8.81 0.41
N ARG A 130 -17.08 7.97 0.27
CA ARG A 130 -16.91 6.54 0.01
C ARG A 130 -16.32 6.29 -1.37
N LEU A 131 -16.77 6.97 -2.41
CA LEU A 131 -16.15 6.88 -3.74
C LEU A 131 -14.67 7.27 -3.69
N VAL A 132 -14.34 8.37 -3.02
CA VAL A 132 -12.95 8.82 -2.83
C VAL A 132 -12.12 7.80 -2.04
N ARG A 133 -12.65 7.22 -0.95
CA ARG A 133 -11.96 6.17 -0.19
C ARG A 133 -11.73 4.92 -1.05
N ASN A 134 -12.75 4.47 -1.77
CA ASN A 134 -12.65 3.32 -2.66
C ASN A 134 -11.61 3.54 -3.76
N GLU A 135 -11.58 4.74 -4.34
CA GLU A 135 -10.58 5.12 -5.35
C GLU A 135 -9.18 5.14 -4.74
N ILE A 136 -8.99 5.75 -3.55
CA ILE A 136 -7.71 5.73 -2.84
C ILE A 136 -7.27 4.30 -2.52
N GLU A 137 -8.18 3.45 -2.05
CA GLU A 137 -7.91 2.03 -1.78
C GLU A 137 -7.52 1.27 -3.05
N TRP A 138 -8.20 1.54 -4.16
CA TRP A 138 -7.90 0.95 -5.46
C TRP A 138 -6.54 1.41 -5.99
N GLN A 139 -6.25 2.70 -5.94
CA GLN A 139 -4.93 3.27 -6.28
C GLN A 139 -3.83 2.68 -5.39
N ASN A 140 -4.09 2.54 -4.09
CA ASN A 140 -3.17 1.91 -3.15
C ASN A 140 -2.95 0.43 -3.48
N ARG A 141 -4.00 -0.29 -3.88
CA ARG A 141 -3.90 -1.68 -4.34
C ARG A 141 -3.05 -1.78 -5.60
N LEU A 142 -3.25 -0.89 -6.57
CA LEU A 142 -2.44 -0.85 -7.80
C LEU A 142 -0.98 -0.48 -7.53
N ARG A 143 -0.74 0.50 -6.67
CA ARG A 143 0.61 0.94 -6.30
C ARG A 143 1.36 -0.15 -5.53
N ASN A 144 0.66 -0.88 -4.67
CA ASN A 144 1.23 -1.91 -3.82
C ASN A 144 1.10 -3.34 -4.40
N ARG A 145 0.63 -3.48 -5.65
CA ARG A 145 0.54 -4.79 -6.29
C ARG A 145 1.96 -5.36 -6.47
N PRO A 146 2.26 -6.56 -5.98
CA PRO A 146 3.57 -7.16 -6.18
C PRO A 146 3.82 -7.43 -7.66
N ILE A 147 4.88 -6.86 -8.22
CA ILE A 147 5.28 -7.08 -9.63
C ILE A 147 6.56 -7.92 -9.64
N LEU A 148 6.56 -9.00 -10.43
CA LEU A 148 7.76 -9.80 -10.70
C LEU A 148 8.79 -8.94 -11.43
N THR A 149 9.96 -8.74 -10.81
CA THR A 149 11.01 -7.87 -11.37
C THR A 149 11.88 -8.56 -12.43
N GLY A 150 11.77 -9.89 -12.53
CA GLY A 150 12.67 -10.75 -13.30
C GLY A 150 13.94 -11.16 -12.54
N GLY A 151 14.03 -10.93 -11.24
CA GLY A 151 15.13 -11.37 -10.39
C GLY A 151 14.74 -12.50 -9.44
N PHE A 152 15.74 -13.16 -8.88
CA PHE A 152 15.57 -14.13 -7.79
C PHE A 152 16.01 -13.51 -6.47
N LEU A 153 15.43 -14.01 -5.37
CA LEU A 153 16.00 -13.89 -4.04
C LEU A 153 16.71 -15.21 -3.74
N GLN A 154 18.02 -15.11 -3.50
CA GLN A 154 18.85 -16.26 -3.16
C GLN A 154 18.31 -16.92 -1.89
N PRO A 155 18.29 -18.27 -1.80
CA PRO A 155 17.91 -18.94 -0.58
C PRO A 155 18.81 -18.47 0.56
N THR A 156 18.20 -18.26 1.72
CA THR A 156 18.92 -17.88 2.94
C THR A 156 18.42 -18.73 4.11
N ALA A 157 19.05 -18.58 5.26
CA ALA A 157 18.57 -19.16 6.52
C ALA A 157 17.12 -18.78 6.88
N HIS A 158 16.56 -17.72 6.28
CA HIS A 158 15.24 -17.19 6.65
C HIS A 158 14.17 -17.45 5.60
N HIS A 159 14.53 -17.76 4.37
CA HIS A 159 13.56 -18.08 3.33
C HIS A 159 14.12 -19.05 2.27
N PRO A 160 13.25 -19.89 1.68
CA PRO A 160 13.59 -20.69 0.52
C PRO A 160 13.94 -19.81 -0.69
N PRO A 161 14.35 -20.37 -1.84
CA PRO A 161 14.40 -19.63 -3.09
C PRO A 161 13.04 -18.97 -3.38
N LEU A 162 13.03 -17.67 -3.62
CA LEU A 162 11.80 -16.89 -3.86
C LEU A 162 11.97 -15.96 -5.07
N PRO A 163 10.89 -15.59 -5.77
CA PRO A 163 10.96 -14.55 -6.79
C PRO A 163 11.17 -13.17 -6.16
N ARG A 164 11.94 -12.31 -6.83
CA ARG A 164 12.08 -10.91 -6.42
C ARG A 164 10.89 -10.10 -6.92
N LEU A 165 10.02 -9.73 -5.98
CA LEU A 165 8.82 -8.90 -6.19
C LEU A 165 9.07 -7.45 -5.78
N LYS A 166 8.44 -6.48 -6.47
CA LYS A 166 8.44 -5.07 -6.08
C LYS A 166 7.02 -4.48 -6.14
N PRO A 167 6.48 -3.93 -5.02
CA PRO A 167 6.97 -4.13 -3.65
C PRO A 167 6.88 -5.60 -3.22
N GLN A 168 7.66 -5.99 -2.21
CA GLN A 168 7.58 -7.35 -1.66
C GLN A 168 6.28 -7.50 -0.84
N PRO A 169 5.51 -8.59 -1.00
CA PRO A 169 4.31 -8.82 -0.20
C PRO A 169 4.62 -8.82 1.29
N LYS A 170 3.77 -8.16 2.10
CA LYS A 170 3.93 -8.11 3.57
C LYS A 170 4.01 -9.50 4.20
N ALA A 171 3.33 -10.49 3.63
CA ALA A 171 3.41 -11.88 4.11
C ALA A 171 4.83 -12.46 3.98
N ILE A 172 5.51 -12.22 2.87
CA ILE A 172 6.89 -12.71 2.65
C ILE A 172 7.87 -11.97 3.57
N SER A 173 7.81 -10.63 3.60
CA SER A 173 8.69 -9.84 4.48
C SER A 173 8.43 -10.16 5.95
N GLY A 174 7.17 -10.33 6.35
CA GLY A 174 6.77 -10.73 7.71
C GLY A 174 7.23 -12.14 8.07
N MET A 175 7.17 -13.10 7.14
CA MET A 175 7.72 -14.45 7.32
C MET A 175 9.23 -14.39 7.59
N ILE A 176 9.99 -13.61 6.80
CA ILE A 176 11.44 -13.45 6.97
C ILE A 176 11.75 -12.87 8.35
N ILE A 177 11.12 -11.76 8.72
CA ILE A 177 11.32 -11.10 10.03
C ILE A 177 10.99 -12.04 11.19
N LYS A 178 9.86 -12.77 11.11
CA LYS A 178 9.47 -13.74 12.15
C LYS A 178 10.52 -14.83 12.31
N ARG A 179 11.09 -15.33 11.21
CA ARG A 179 12.14 -16.36 11.23
C ARG A 179 13.48 -15.83 11.72
N MET A 180 13.84 -14.58 11.41
CA MET A 180 15.02 -13.94 11.99
C MET A 180 14.91 -13.88 13.51
N ARG A 181 13.81 -13.36 14.04
CA ARG A 181 13.55 -13.29 15.49
C ARG A 181 13.45 -14.68 16.14
N ALA A 182 12.89 -15.66 15.43
CA ALA A 182 12.84 -17.03 15.94
C ALA A 182 14.24 -17.63 16.06
N ARG A 183 15.11 -17.42 15.06
CA ARG A 183 16.50 -17.88 15.08
C ARG A 183 17.30 -17.20 16.20
N GLU A 184 17.13 -15.91 16.38
CA GLU A 184 17.75 -15.16 17.49
C GLU A 184 17.34 -15.75 18.85
N ARG A 185 16.04 -15.97 19.08
CA ARG A 185 15.57 -16.65 20.31
C ARG A 185 16.11 -18.07 20.46
N GLN A 186 16.27 -18.81 19.37
CA GLN A 186 16.87 -20.15 19.40
C GLN A 186 18.34 -20.10 19.77
N PHE A 187 19.09 -19.12 19.27
CA PHE A 187 20.49 -18.91 19.64
C PHE A 187 20.63 -18.61 21.13
N MET A 188 19.88 -17.62 21.64
CA MET A 188 19.86 -17.30 23.08
C MET A 188 19.46 -18.51 23.94
N ARG A 189 18.47 -19.29 23.49
CA ARG A 189 18.08 -20.53 24.20
C ARG A 189 19.20 -21.57 24.15
N SER A 190 19.89 -21.72 23.02
CA SER A 190 21.01 -22.66 22.89
C SER A 190 22.17 -22.30 23.80
N GLU A 191 22.46 -21.01 23.92
CA GLU A 191 23.48 -20.47 24.82
C GLU A 191 23.12 -20.73 26.28
N ALA A 192 21.90 -20.37 26.71
CA ALA A 192 21.41 -20.63 28.06
C ALA A 192 21.40 -22.14 28.41
N LEU A 193 21.04 -23.01 27.46
CA LEU A 193 21.13 -24.46 27.67
C LEU A 193 22.58 -24.96 27.78
N GLY A 194 23.52 -24.28 27.11
CA GLY A 194 24.96 -24.51 27.26
C GLY A 194 25.43 -24.16 28.66
N GLU A 195 25.13 -22.95 29.12
CA GLU A 195 25.44 -22.46 30.47
C GLU A 195 24.87 -23.38 31.56
N MET A 196 23.59 -23.76 31.46
CA MET A 196 22.97 -24.69 32.41
C MET A 196 23.71 -26.05 32.44
N LYS A 197 24.15 -26.54 31.28
CA LYS A 197 24.89 -27.80 31.20
C LYS A 197 26.28 -27.67 31.84
N ASP A 198 26.93 -26.53 31.70
CA ASP A 198 28.24 -26.29 32.27
C ASP A 198 28.15 -26.11 33.79
N LEU A 199 27.15 -25.38 34.31
CA LEU A 199 26.85 -25.31 35.74
C LEU A 199 26.61 -26.70 36.36
N ILE A 200 25.83 -27.57 35.69
CA ILE A 200 25.61 -28.95 36.19
C ILE A 200 26.93 -29.74 36.27
N LYS A 201 27.88 -29.50 35.35
CA LYS A 201 29.21 -30.16 35.42
C LYS A 201 30.05 -29.61 36.56
N GLU A 202 30.04 -28.29 36.75
CA GLU A 202 30.77 -27.61 37.82
C GLU A 202 30.25 -28.07 39.19
N GLU A 203 28.93 -28.09 39.39
CA GLU A 203 28.30 -28.58 40.62
C GLU A 203 28.61 -30.06 40.87
N ARG A 204 28.57 -30.90 39.84
CA ARG A 204 29.00 -32.31 39.96
C ARG A 204 30.45 -32.41 40.40
N PHE A 205 31.34 -31.62 39.81
CA PHE A 205 32.76 -31.63 40.15
C PHE A 205 32.97 -31.18 41.61
N PHE A 206 32.25 -30.15 42.03
CA PHE A 206 32.21 -29.68 43.41
C PHE A 206 31.75 -30.77 44.39
N GLU A 207 30.63 -31.47 44.10
CA GLU A 207 30.15 -32.61 44.89
C GLU A 207 31.18 -33.74 45.01
N GLN A 208 31.95 -34.00 43.96
CA GLN A 208 33.00 -35.03 43.97
C GLN A 208 34.18 -34.65 44.88
N MET A 209 34.52 -33.35 44.93
CA MET A 209 35.57 -32.83 45.79
C MET A 209 35.17 -32.71 47.26
N ALA A 210 33.87 -32.60 47.56
CA ALA A 210 33.38 -32.52 48.93
C ALA A 210 33.71 -33.81 49.74
N PRO A 211 34.05 -33.68 51.04
CA PRO A 211 34.37 -34.81 51.91
C PRO A 211 33.17 -35.75 52.05
N SER A 212 33.45 -37.07 52.13
CA SER A 212 32.46 -38.15 52.09
C SER A 212 31.30 -38.00 53.09
N SER A 213 31.56 -37.37 54.24
CA SER A 213 30.59 -37.14 55.31
C SER A 213 29.51 -36.09 55.00
N GLN A 214 29.70 -35.28 53.95
CA GLN A 214 28.76 -34.20 53.55
C GLN A 214 28.26 -34.34 52.12
N ARG A 215 28.50 -35.48 51.46
CA ARG A 215 28.08 -35.69 50.05
C ARG A 215 26.58 -35.90 49.94
N SER A 216 25.84 -34.84 49.66
CA SER A 216 24.53 -34.97 49.02
C SER A 216 24.76 -35.27 47.53
N GLN A 217 24.33 -36.43 47.03
CA GLN A 217 24.46 -36.79 45.61
C GLN A 217 23.26 -36.23 44.83
N VAL A 218 23.17 -34.91 44.70
CA VAL A 218 22.07 -34.27 43.96
C VAL A 218 22.43 -34.19 42.47
N TYR A 219 23.69 -33.86 42.17
CA TYR A 219 24.21 -33.69 40.81
C TYR A 219 25.17 -34.80 40.38
N GLY A 220 25.56 -35.71 41.28
CA GLY A 220 26.32 -36.92 41.01
C GLY A 220 25.47 -38.15 40.66
N GLY A 221 26.13 -39.30 40.46
CA GLY A 221 25.46 -40.59 40.29
C GLY A 221 24.50 -40.67 39.10
N SER A 222 23.38 -41.36 39.26
CA SER A 222 22.33 -41.52 38.24
C SER A 222 21.62 -40.20 37.90
N ALA A 223 21.50 -39.28 38.86
CA ALA A 223 20.87 -37.97 38.67
C ALA A 223 21.64 -37.11 37.65
N TYR A 224 22.98 -37.18 37.65
CA TYR A 224 23.77 -36.55 36.59
C TYR A 224 23.37 -37.04 35.21
N TYR A 225 23.27 -38.36 35.03
CA TYR A 225 22.86 -38.95 33.76
C TYR A 225 21.42 -38.58 33.43
N GLU A 226 20.56 -38.44 34.44
CA GLU A 226 19.19 -37.99 34.25
C GLU A 226 19.16 -36.56 33.67
N TRP A 227 19.82 -35.60 34.32
CA TRP A 227 19.84 -34.21 33.85
C TRP A 227 20.65 -33.98 32.58
N SER A 228 21.79 -34.68 32.43
CA SER A 228 22.74 -34.46 31.32
C SER A 228 22.46 -35.32 30.09
N GLN A 229 22.00 -36.56 30.26
CA GLN A 229 21.72 -37.51 29.18
C GLN A 229 20.23 -37.79 29.00
N SER A 230 19.43 -37.86 30.06
CA SER A 230 18.04 -38.28 29.98
C SER A 230 17.06 -37.10 29.90
N ALA A 231 16.66 -36.81 28.68
CA ALA A 231 15.45 -36.08 28.33
C ALA A 231 15.53 -34.54 28.22
N PRO A 232 15.28 -33.66 29.21
CA PRO A 232 14.81 -32.32 28.87
C PRO A 232 15.87 -31.41 28.23
N LEU A 233 17.11 -31.35 28.78
CA LEU A 233 18.16 -30.49 28.24
C LEU A 233 18.72 -31.02 26.91
N SER A 234 18.97 -32.32 26.85
CA SER A 234 19.49 -32.97 25.63
C SER A 234 18.44 -33.02 24.52
N GLN A 235 17.16 -33.28 24.82
CA GLN A 235 16.06 -33.16 23.83
C GLN A 235 15.87 -31.72 23.38
N ALA A 236 15.90 -30.73 24.29
CA ALA A 236 15.79 -29.32 23.90
C ALA A 236 16.95 -28.91 22.97
N ARG A 237 18.17 -29.35 23.25
CA ARG A 237 19.34 -29.13 22.38
C ARG A 237 19.20 -29.85 21.05
N GLN A 238 18.72 -31.10 21.05
CA GLN A 238 18.46 -31.86 19.83
C GLN A 238 17.37 -31.18 18.97
N GLN A 239 16.29 -30.69 19.57
CA GLN A 239 15.28 -29.91 18.86
C GLN A 239 15.87 -28.64 18.22
N ILE A 240 16.76 -27.92 18.93
CA ILE A 240 17.47 -26.77 18.36
C ILE A 240 18.36 -27.22 17.18
N PHE A 241 19.05 -28.35 17.31
CA PHE A 241 19.87 -28.91 16.24
C PHE A 241 19.03 -29.30 15.00
N GLU A 242 17.92 -30.01 15.19
CA GLU A 242 16.99 -30.38 14.12
C GLU A 242 16.42 -29.15 13.40
N THR A 243 16.01 -28.13 14.16
CA THR A 243 15.56 -26.87 13.56
C THR A 243 16.68 -26.15 12.80
N SER A 244 17.93 -26.25 13.26
CA SER A 244 19.12 -25.72 12.57
C SER A 244 19.42 -26.48 11.28
N ASN A 245 19.25 -27.81 11.24
CA ASN A 245 19.34 -28.58 10.01
C ASN A 245 18.25 -28.18 9.00
N GLY A 246 17.05 -27.87 9.48
CA GLY A 246 15.98 -27.29 8.66
C GLY A 246 16.32 -25.89 8.12
N VAL A 247 17.20 -25.13 8.79
CA VAL A 247 17.74 -23.86 8.28
C VAL A 247 18.73 -24.12 7.15
N LEU A 248 19.69 -25.04 7.34
CA LEU A 248 20.69 -25.41 6.34
C LEU A 248 20.03 -25.98 5.08
N THR A 249 19.04 -26.86 5.25
CA THR A 249 18.27 -27.44 4.13
C THR A 249 17.56 -26.36 3.31
N ARG A 250 17.03 -25.31 3.96
CA ARG A 250 16.41 -24.17 3.24
C ARG A 250 17.42 -23.33 2.48
N MET A 251 18.61 -23.16 3.04
CA MET A 251 19.70 -22.39 2.43
C MET A 251 20.28 -23.12 1.20
N MET A 252 20.40 -24.44 1.26
CA MET A 252 20.92 -25.26 0.17
C MET A 252 19.88 -25.62 -0.90
N ARG A 253 18.62 -25.20 -0.73
CA ARG A 253 17.54 -25.59 -1.65
C ARG A 253 17.75 -24.93 -3.03
N PRO A 254 17.87 -25.70 -4.12
CA PRO A 254 17.98 -25.15 -5.47
C PRO A 254 16.68 -24.46 -5.89
N PHE A 255 16.78 -23.54 -6.86
CA PHE A 255 15.60 -22.90 -7.44
C PHE A 255 14.73 -23.91 -8.16
N PRO A 256 13.42 -24.00 -7.87
CA PRO A 256 12.54 -24.89 -8.60
C PRO A 256 12.41 -24.44 -10.07
N PRO A 257 12.29 -25.38 -11.02
CA PRO A 257 12.25 -25.08 -12.46
C PRO A 257 11.09 -24.14 -12.82
N ASP A 258 9.90 -24.37 -12.27
CA ASP A 258 8.73 -23.51 -12.48
C ASP A 258 9.00 -22.05 -12.12
N LEU A 259 9.75 -21.81 -11.04
CA LEU A 259 10.11 -20.46 -10.61
C LEU A 259 11.12 -19.84 -11.58
N ILE A 260 12.05 -20.63 -12.12
CA ILE A 260 13.00 -20.17 -13.13
C ILE A 260 12.24 -19.73 -14.39
N ASP A 261 11.26 -20.51 -14.83
CA ASP A 261 10.48 -20.21 -16.02
C ASP A 261 9.57 -18.99 -15.83
N GLN A 262 8.89 -18.86 -14.68
CA GLN A 262 8.14 -17.66 -14.32
C GLN A 262 9.02 -16.40 -14.34
N VAL A 263 10.25 -16.49 -13.82
CA VAL A 263 11.18 -15.37 -13.81
C VAL A 263 11.71 -15.05 -15.21
N ARG A 264 11.96 -16.07 -16.06
CA ARG A 264 12.33 -15.89 -17.47
C ARG A 264 11.19 -15.23 -18.25
N GLU A 265 9.95 -15.66 -18.05
CA GLU A 265 8.78 -15.05 -18.68
C GLU A 265 8.62 -13.59 -18.22
N ALA A 266 8.76 -13.32 -16.92
CA ALA A 266 8.74 -11.95 -16.41
C ALA A 266 9.84 -11.06 -17.02
N ARG A 267 11.03 -11.61 -17.29
CA ARG A 267 12.10 -10.90 -18.02
C ARG A 267 11.70 -10.59 -19.46
N LYS A 268 11.15 -11.58 -20.19
CA LYS A 268 10.64 -11.39 -21.55
C LYS A 268 9.57 -10.30 -21.59
N ASN A 269 8.59 -10.37 -20.69
CA ASN A 269 7.51 -9.38 -20.56
C ASN A 269 8.04 -7.98 -20.20
N LYS A 270 9.05 -7.89 -19.33
CA LYS A 270 9.73 -6.62 -19.00
C LYS A 270 10.42 -5.99 -20.21
N ILE A 271 11.14 -6.79 -20.99
CA ILE A 271 11.79 -6.32 -22.22
C ILE A 271 10.73 -5.87 -23.22
N ALA A 272 9.70 -6.69 -23.46
CA ALA A 272 8.60 -6.36 -24.36
C ALA A 272 7.90 -5.05 -23.97
N ASN A 273 7.60 -4.86 -22.68
CA ASN A 273 6.97 -3.65 -22.17
C ASN A 273 7.89 -2.42 -22.32
N ARG A 274 9.19 -2.56 -22.07
CA ARG A 274 10.16 -1.47 -22.26
C ARG A 274 10.31 -1.09 -23.74
N THR A 275 10.26 -2.08 -24.63
CA THR A 275 10.25 -1.85 -26.08
C THR A 275 8.97 -1.16 -26.53
N LYS A 276 7.80 -1.55 -25.99
CA LYS A 276 6.53 -0.85 -26.25
C LYS A 276 6.56 0.60 -25.75
N GLU A 277 7.07 0.84 -24.54
CA GLU A 277 7.25 2.20 -23.98
C GLU A 277 8.16 3.05 -24.87
N LEU A 278 9.29 2.49 -25.34
CA LEU A 278 10.19 3.14 -26.29
C LEU A 278 9.51 3.48 -27.63
N LYS A 279 8.68 2.58 -28.16
CA LYS A 279 7.92 2.84 -29.39
C LYS A 279 6.92 3.98 -29.20
N ARG A 280 6.22 4.04 -28.06
CA ARG A 280 5.31 5.15 -27.70
C ARG A 280 6.06 6.47 -27.56
N GLU A 281 7.22 6.45 -26.91
CA GLU A 281 8.10 7.63 -26.81
C GLU A 281 8.55 8.12 -28.20
N ARG A 282 8.92 7.20 -29.12
CA ARG A 282 9.27 7.54 -30.51
C ARG A 282 8.10 8.13 -31.30
N ARG A 283 6.86 7.71 -31.02
CA ARG A 283 5.64 8.33 -31.59
C ARG A 283 5.36 9.73 -31.04
N GLY A 284 6.13 10.22 -30.07
CA GLY A 284 5.97 11.53 -29.46
C GLY A 284 5.14 11.54 -28.18
N GLU A 285 4.70 10.39 -27.67
CA GLU A 285 3.96 10.33 -26.42
C GLU A 285 4.86 10.68 -25.22
N VAL A 286 4.37 11.54 -24.33
CA VAL A 286 5.11 11.94 -23.12
C VAL A 286 5.01 10.85 -22.06
N THR A 287 6.02 9.99 -21.99
CA THR A 287 6.12 8.90 -21.00
C THR A 287 6.82 9.35 -19.70
N ALA A 288 6.79 8.51 -18.66
CA ALA A 288 7.52 8.76 -17.42
C ALA A 288 9.04 8.88 -17.64
N ARG A 289 9.58 8.07 -18.57
CA ARG A 289 10.98 8.19 -19.01
C ARG A 289 11.26 9.54 -19.66
N THR A 290 10.37 9.99 -20.54
CA THR A 290 10.45 11.31 -21.18
C THR A 290 10.45 12.42 -20.13
N LEU A 291 9.52 12.39 -19.17
CA LEU A 291 9.47 13.35 -18.07
C LEU A 291 10.75 13.32 -17.22
N LYS A 292 11.28 12.13 -16.92
CA LYS A 292 12.55 12.01 -16.18
C LYS A 292 13.72 12.60 -16.96
N ARG A 293 13.78 12.41 -18.28
CA ARG A 293 14.79 13.03 -19.14
C ARG A 293 14.63 14.56 -19.16
N ARG A 294 13.40 15.06 -19.32
CA ARG A 294 13.07 16.50 -19.29
C ARG A 294 13.50 17.21 -18.01
N ARG A 295 13.51 16.48 -16.89
CA ARG A 295 13.93 16.97 -15.57
C ARG A 295 15.45 16.90 -15.34
N LYS A 296 16.19 16.15 -16.15
CA LYS A 296 17.65 16.19 -16.10
C LYS A 296 18.09 17.47 -16.78
N GLY A 297 18.76 18.36 -16.03
CA GLY A 297 19.52 19.46 -16.61
C GLY A 297 20.97 19.05 -16.81
N LEU A 298 21.74 19.89 -17.51
CA LEU A 298 23.19 19.80 -17.49
C LEU A 298 23.75 19.92 -16.05
N PRO A 299 24.98 19.44 -15.79
CA PRO A 299 25.70 19.75 -14.57
C PRO A 299 25.83 21.27 -14.35
N ALA A 300 25.75 21.71 -13.09
CA ALA A 300 25.73 23.14 -12.76
C ALA A 300 26.94 23.94 -13.30
N HIS A 301 28.13 23.32 -13.33
CA HIS A 301 29.35 23.96 -13.86
C HIS A 301 29.35 24.13 -15.38
N VAL A 302 28.57 23.34 -16.12
CA VAL A 302 28.38 23.52 -17.57
C VAL A 302 27.36 24.63 -17.79
N TRP A 303 26.30 24.66 -16.97
CA TRP A 303 25.28 25.71 -17.01
C TRP A 303 25.85 27.12 -16.87
N THR A 304 26.79 27.32 -15.94
CA THR A 304 27.37 28.65 -15.70
C THR A 304 28.16 29.16 -16.91
N LYS A 305 28.80 28.27 -17.67
CA LYS A 305 29.61 28.60 -18.86
C LYS A 305 28.79 28.87 -20.12
N LEU A 306 27.54 28.42 -20.17
CA LEU A 306 26.68 28.58 -21.35
C LEU A 306 26.05 29.98 -21.39
N SER A 307 26.01 30.56 -22.59
CA SER A 307 25.24 31.77 -22.85
C SER A 307 23.74 31.52 -22.65
N GLU A 308 22.93 32.58 -22.48
CA GLU A 308 21.48 32.41 -22.32
C GLU A 308 20.81 31.76 -23.53
N LYS A 309 21.31 32.05 -24.73
CA LYS A 309 20.85 31.44 -25.98
C LYS A 309 21.16 29.95 -25.99
N ASP A 310 22.40 29.58 -25.69
CA ASP A 310 22.81 28.17 -25.59
C ASP A 310 22.03 27.42 -24.50
N ARG A 311 21.77 28.06 -23.35
CA ARG A 311 20.95 27.47 -22.29
C ARG A 311 19.53 27.15 -22.77
N LYS A 312 18.91 28.06 -23.53
CA LYS A 312 17.56 27.85 -24.08
C LYS A 312 17.55 26.73 -25.12
N GLU A 313 18.49 26.75 -26.06
CA GLU A 313 18.63 25.71 -27.09
C GLU A 313 18.91 24.34 -26.47
N GLU A 314 19.79 24.28 -25.47
CA GLU A 314 20.13 23.04 -24.78
C GLU A 314 18.93 22.50 -23.98
N LEU A 315 18.16 23.37 -23.32
CA LEU A 315 16.91 22.96 -22.68
C LEU A 315 15.92 22.38 -23.69
N ILE A 316 15.81 22.99 -24.88
CA ILE A 316 14.92 22.51 -25.95
C ILE A 316 15.38 21.14 -26.44
N VAL A 317 16.68 20.98 -26.71
CA VAL A 317 17.30 19.72 -27.17
C VAL A 317 17.13 18.60 -26.13
N GLN A 318 17.40 18.88 -24.86
CA GLN A 318 17.31 17.88 -23.78
C GLN A 318 15.86 17.49 -23.46
N ARG A 319 14.93 18.45 -23.48
CA ARG A 319 13.53 18.22 -23.11
C ARG A 319 12.71 17.59 -24.24
N SER A 320 13.09 17.82 -25.48
CA SER A 320 12.32 17.38 -26.64
C SER A 320 12.78 16.01 -27.14
N VAL A 321 11.81 15.12 -27.37
CA VAL A 321 12.07 13.78 -27.93
C VAL A 321 12.18 13.84 -29.45
N SER A 322 11.59 14.86 -30.09
CA SER A 322 11.57 14.97 -31.54
C SER A 322 12.99 14.96 -32.10
N GLU A 323 13.15 14.25 -33.20
CA GLU A 323 14.36 14.20 -34.02
C GLU A 323 14.19 15.04 -35.29
N VAL A 324 13.08 15.78 -35.40
CA VAL A 324 12.69 16.58 -36.57
C VAL A 324 12.46 18.04 -36.19
N GLY A 325 12.45 18.93 -37.20
CA GLY A 325 12.22 20.35 -37.04
C GLY A 325 13.43 21.08 -36.45
N TYR A 326 13.17 22.24 -35.83
CA TYR A 326 14.18 23.04 -35.12
C TYR A 326 14.96 22.23 -34.06
N VAL A 327 14.30 21.30 -33.36
CA VAL A 327 14.96 20.42 -32.38
C VAL A 327 15.93 19.45 -33.06
N GLY A 328 15.55 18.91 -34.23
CA GLY A 328 16.41 18.05 -35.04
C GLY A 328 17.65 18.80 -35.52
N MET A 329 17.47 20.02 -36.03
CA MET A 329 18.57 20.91 -36.43
C MET A 329 19.54 21.17 -35.29
N LEU A 330 19.06 21.63 -34.13
CA LEU A 330 19.90 21.88 -32.96
C LEU A 330 20.63 20.60 -32.49
N LYS A 331 20.00 19.43 -32.55
CA LYS A 331 20.65 18.15 -32.22
C LYS A 331 21.78 17.83 -33.20
N LYS A 332 21.53 18.03 -34.51
CA LYS A 332 22.52 17.80 -35.57
C LYS A 332 23.71 18.74 -35.41
N GLU A 333 23.47 20.04 -35.16
CA GLU A 333 24.51 21.03 -34.89
C GLU A 333 25.37 20.67 -33.66
N ARG A 334 24.76 20.11 -32.61
CA ARG A 334 25.46 19.62 -31.42
C ARG A 334 26.10 18.23 -31.61
N GLY A 335 26.16 17.73 -32.85
CA GLY A 335 26.85 16.49 -33.22
C GLY A 335 26.09 15.21 -32.88
N TRP A 336 24.79 15.27 -32.60
CA TRP A 336 24.01 14.05 -32.38
C TRP A 336 23.79 13.33 -33.71
N LYS A 337 24.12 12.04 -33.74
CA LYS A 337 23.81 11.16 -34.87
C LYS A 337 22.31 10.86 -34.88
N LEU A 338 21.54 11.66 -35.61
CA LEU A 338 20.13 11.40 -35.87
C LEU A 338 20.00 10.24 -36.86
N SER A 339 19.02 9.38 -36.63
CA SER A 339 18.77 8.26 -37.55
C SER A 339 18.08 8.81 -38.79
N GLU A 340 18.84 9.10 -39.84
CA GLU A 340 18.26 9.34 -41.16
C GLU A 340 17.56 8.04 -41.61
N PRO A 341 16.28 8.08 -41.98
CA PRO A 341 15.63 6.90 -42.54
C PRO A 341 16.36 6.56 -43.85
N LYS A 342 17.01 5.38 -43.85
CA LYS A 342 17.86 4.93 -44.96
C LYS A 342 17.07 4.59 -46.23
N GLU A 343 15.76 4.42 -46.12
CA GLU A 343 14.89 4.09 -47.24
C GLU A 343 14.37 5.37 -47.89
N LYS A 344 14.72 5.57 -49.17
CA LYS A 344 13.94 6.45 -50.05
C LYS A 344 12.60 5.77 -50.29
N VAL A 345 11.53 6.26 -49.66
CA VAL A 345 10.18 5.79 -49.97
C VAL A 345 9.67 6.66 -51.12
N GLU A 346 9.40 6.04 -52.28
CA GLU A 346 8.82 6.71 -53.47
C GLU A 346 9.66 7.88 -54.03
N GLY A 347 11.00 7.79 -53.99
CA GLY A 347 11.87 8.85 -54.50
C GLY A 347 11.92 10.12 -53.64
N LYS A 348 11.30 10.10 -52.45
CA LYS A 348 11.35 11.21 -51.50
C LYS A 348 12.45 10.98 -50.47
N VAL A 349 13.12 12.05 -50.04
CA VAL A 349 14.11 12.05 -48.96
C VAL A 349 13.47 12.67 -47.73
N TRP A 350 13.57 12.01 -46.57
CA TRP A 350 13.04 12.57 -45.32
C TRP A 350 13.93 13.71 -44.84
N SER A 351 13.40 14.94 -44.88
CA SER A 351 14.12 16.10 -44.33
C SER A 351 13.98 16.13 -42.81
N ILE A 352 15.13 16.12 -42.13
CA ILE A 352 15.22 16.33 -40.68
C ILE A 352 14.71 17.73 -40.31
N GLU A 353 14.95 18.72 -41.18
CA GLU A 353 14.64 20.13 -40.92
C GLU A 353 13.14 20.41 -41.04
N GLU A 354 12.47 19.79 -42.02
CA GLU A 354 11.04 20.02 -42.26
C GLU A 354 10.14 18.95 -41.63
N GLY A 355 10.72 17.80 -41.24
CA GLY A 355 9.97 16.66 -40.70
C GLY A 355 8.96 16.07 -41.69
N ARG A 356 9.25 16.19 -42.99
CA ARG A 356 8.41 15.71 -44.10
C ARG A 356 9.29 15.01 -45.13
N TRP A 357 8.66 14.15 -45.92
CA TRP A 357 9.25 13.59 -47.13
C TRP A 357 9.29 14.68 -48.20
N ILE A 358 10.48 15.16 -48.56
CA ILE A 358 10.68 16.10 -49.66
C ILE A 358 10.87 15.28 -50.93
N GLY A 359 10.02 15.51 -51.94
CA GLY A 359 10.18 14.87 -53.24
C GLY A 359 11.24 15.56 -54.09
N GLU A 360 11.83 14.84 -55.04
CA GLU A 360 12.77 15.43 -56.00
C GLU A 360 12.19 16.61 -56.79
N GLU A 361 10.86 16.69 -56.94
CA GLU A 361 10.19 17.83 -57.57
C GLU A 361 10.18 19.09 -56.68
N ASP A 362 10.02 18.93 -55.37
CA ASP A 362 10.05 20.04 -54.41
C ASP A 362 11.47 20.63 -54.30
N ASP A 363 12.49 19.76 -54.27
CA ASP A 363 13.90 20.18 -54.30
C ASP A 363 14.22 20.97 -55.57
N ARG A 364 13.75 20.52 -56.74
CA ARG A 364 13.92 21.27 -58.01
C ARG A 364 13.21 22.62 -58.00
N ALA A 365 12.03 22.71 -57.37
CA ALA A 365 11.31 23.96 -57.23
C ALA A 365 12.05 24.95 -56.32
N LEU A 366 12.61 24.45 -55.21
CA LEU A 366 13.45 25.21 -54.27
C LEU A 366 14.72 25.74 -54.94
N ASP A 367 15.45 24.89 -55.66
CA ASP A 367 16.65 25.30 -56.40
C ASP A 367 16.34 26.37 -57.45
N LYS A 368 15.21 26.24 -58.16
CA LYS A 368 14.75 27.24 -59.12
C LYS A 368 14.42 28.58 -58.44
N ALA A 369 13.83 28.55 -57.24
CA ALA A 369 13.55 29.74 -56.45
C ALA A 369 14.84 30.42 -55.93
N LEU A 370 15.77 29.64 -55.37
CA LEU A 370 17.08 30.14 -54.93
C LEU A 370 17.89 30.74 -56.09
N GLY A 371 17.85 30.11 -57.26
CA GLY A 371 18.47 30.63 -58.48
C GLY A 371 17.86 31.95 -58.96
N ARG A 372 16.58 32.23 -58.69
CA ARG A 372 15.97 33.55 -58.95
C ARG A 372 16.49 34.59 -57.97
N ILE A 373 16.55 34.25 -56.68
CA ILE A 373 17.05 35.15 -55.62
C ILE A 373 18.52 35.51 -55.87
N ARG A 374 19.37 34.55 -56.24
CA ARG A 374 20.79 34.82 -56.55
C ARG A 374 20.94 35.80 -57.70
N ARG A 375 20.24 35.57 -58.82
CA ARG A 375 20.24 36.47 -59.98
C ARG A 375 19.73 37.88 -59.63
N GLU A 376 18.70 37.96 -58.81
CA GLU A 376 18.17 39.25 -58.35
C GLU A 376 19.17 39.98 -57.42
N ASN A 377 19.83 39.25 -56.51
CA ASN A 377 20.86 39.83 -55.65
C ASN A 377 22.10 40.28 -56.43
N GLU A 378 22.51 39.52 -57.45
CA GLU A 378 23.57 39.93 -58.39
C GLU A 378 23.17 41.19 -59.15
N ARG A 379 21.92 41.26 -59.64
CA ARG A 379 21.39 42.46 -60.28
C ARG A 379 21.41 43.67 -59.33
N ARG A 380 21.04 43.48 -58.06
CA ARG A 380 21.10 44.53 -57.03
C ARG A 380 22.53 44.97 -56.72
N ARG A 381 23.50 44.04 -56.64
CA ARG A 381 24.92 44.37 -56.49
C ARG A 381 25.44 45.15 -57.69
N ALA A 382 25.15 44.69 -58.91
CA ALA A 382 25.55 45.39 -60.13
C ALA A 382 24.90 46.78 -60.25
N MET A 383 23.65 46.95 -59.81
CA MET A 383 23.03 48.28 -59.72
C MET A 383 23.73 49.14 -58.66
N ARG A 384 24.03 48.57 -57.49
CA ARG A 384 24.72 49.27 -56.41
C ARG A 384 26.11 49.75 -56.85
N ASP A 385 26.88 48.90 -57.52
CA ASP A 385 28.20 49.21 -58.07
C ASP A 385 28.12 50.24 -59.22
N ARG A 386 27.03 50.27 -59.98
CA ARG A 386 26.77 51.34 -60.97
C ARG A 386 26.40 52.68 -60.34
N THR A 387 25.62 52.68 -59.25
CA THR A 387 25.23 53.91 -58.54
C THR A 387 26.35 54.47 -57.68
N LEU A 388 27.17 53.61 -57.09
CA LEU A 388 28.37 53.96 -56.35
C LEU A 388 29.56 53.88 -57.31
N GLY A 389 29.50 54.64 -58.42
CA GLY A 389 30.60 54.74 -59.38
C GLY A 389 31.95 54.85 -58.66
N PRO A 390 33.04 54.36 -59.29
CA PRO A 390 34.32 54.11 -58.64
C PRO A 390 34.60 55.24 -57.68
N VAL A 391 34.68 54.90 -56.39
CA VAL A 391 35.15 55.84 -55.39
C VAL A 391 36.58 56.09 -55.82
N ASP A 392 36.79 57.15 -56.60
CA ASP A 392 38.11 57.64 -56.92
C ASP A 392 38.75 57.86 -55.57
N ASP A 393 39.71 57.00 -55.24
CA ASP A 393 40.55 57.12 -54.08
C ASP A 393 41.16 58.52 -54.16
N VAL A 394 40.60 59.44 -53.36
CA VAL A 394 41.12 60.79 -53.23
C VAL A 394 42.49 60.66 -52.57
N GLU A 395 43.50 60.53 -53.42
CA GLU A 395 44.85 60.98 -53.15
C GLU A 395 44.79 62.47 -52.79
N GLY A 396 45.32 62.80 -51.60
CA GLY A 396 45.80 64.14 -51.28
C GLY A 396 44.95 64.96 -50.31
N CYS A 397 45.41 65.08 -49.06
CA CYS A 397 46.12 66.27 -48.60
C CYS A 397 46.28 66.28 -47.06
N MET A 398 47.55 66.32 -46.65
CA MET A 398 48.14 66.60 -45.33
C MET A 398 48.15 65.48 -44.27
#